data_AF-A0A257MT22-F1
#
_entry.id   AF-A0A257MT22-F1
#
_cell.length_a   1.000
_cell.length_b   1.000
_cell.length_c   1.000
_cell.angle_alpha   90.00
_cell.angle_beta   90.00
_cell.angle_gamma   90.00
#
_symmetry.space_group_name_H-M   'P 1'
#
loop_
_entity.id
_entity.type
_entity.pdbx_description
1 polymer ?
#
loop_
_entity_poly.entity_id
_entity_poly.type
_entity_poly.pdbx_seq_one_letter_code
_entity_poly.pdbx_strand_id
1 'polypeptide(L)'
;MSQDIALAVVGAGPAGSSAAEAAASAGLSVWLIDKKSEIGSPVQCGGFLPEAGELQKMLASARLPQTLVDIPERIILCRTSLQRIYSPSG
;
A
#
# COMPACT_ATOMS: atom_id res chain seq x y z
N MET A 1 -12.26 2.47 -27.87
CA MET A 1 -12.91 1.48 -26.99
C MET A 1 -13.67 2.25 -25.92
N SER A 2 -15.00 2.30 -25.98
CA SER A 2 -15.80 2.72 -24.81
C SER A 2 -16.26 1.45 -24.11
N GLN A 3 -15.72 1.19 -22.92
CA GLN A 3 -16.29 0.21 -22.01
C GLN A 3 -17.09 0.99 -20.96
N ASP A 4 -18.26 0.50 -20.58
CA ASP A 4 -19.02 1.07 -19.48
C ASP A 4 -18.32 0.74 -18.17
N ILE A 5 -17.74 1.77 -17.55
CA ILE A 5 -17.06 1.68 -16.25
C ILE A 5 -17.80 2.55 -15.24
N ALA A 6 -17.90 2.04 -14.01
CA ALA A 6 -18.56 2.77 -12.93
C ALA A 6 -17.60 3.74 -12.22
N LEU A 7 -16.30 3.40 -12.19
CA LEU A 7 -15.26 4.21 -11.55
C LEU A 7 -13.90 4.03 -12.25
N ALA A 8 -13.17 5.13 -12.41
CA ALA A 8 -11.75 5.12 -12.77
C ALA A 8 -10.92 5.69 -11.61
N VAL A 9 -9.86 4.98 -11.21
CA VAL A 9 -8.89 5.39 -10.21
C VAL A 9 -7.54 5.59 -10.89
N VAL A 10 -6.97 6.80 -10.76
CA VAL A 10 -5.69 7.17 -11.37
C VAL A 10 -4.60 7.20 -10.27
N GLY A 11 -3.61 6.33 -10.42
CA GLY A 11 -2.51 6.08 -9.50
C GLY A 11 -2.72 4.80 -8.67
N ALA A 12 -1.91 3.77 -8.90
CA ALA A 12 -1.90 2.49 -8.18
C ALA A 12 -0.91 2.47 -6.99
N GLY A 13 -0.68 3.63 -6.39
CA GLY A 13 -0.02 3.72 -5.08
C GLY A 13 -0.94 3.19 -3.96
N PRO A 14 -0.49 3.22 -2.69
CA PRO A 14 -1.25 2.66 -1.56
C PRO A 14 -2.69 3.19 -1.49
N ALA A 15 -2.88 4.51 -1.64
CA ALA A 15 -4.20 5.14 -1.57
C ALA A 15 -5.12 4.70 -2.72
N GLY A 16 -4.65 4.75 -3.96
CA GLY A 16 -5.49 4.42 -5.11
C GLY A 16 -5.77 2.93 -5.25
N SER A 17 -4.80 2.06 -4.97
CA SER A 17 -5.03 0.61 -4.92
C SER A 17 -6.02 0.22 -3.82
N SER A 18 -5.93 0.85 -2.63
CA SER A 18 -6.92 0.61 -1.55
C SER A 18 -8.32 1.09 -1.94
N ALA A 19 -8.43 2.26 -2.58
CA ALA A 19 -9.71 2.79 -3.04
C ALA A 19 -10.33 1.91 -4.15
N ALA A 20 -9.51 1.46 -5.11
CA ALA A 20 -9.94 0.57 -6.18
C ALA A 20 -10.38 -0.80 -5.64
N GLU A 21 -9.62 -1.38 -4.70
CA GLU A 21 -9.98 -2.63 -4.03
C GLU A 21 -11.31 -2.51 -3.30
N ALA A 22 -11.49 -1.45 -2.50
CA ALA A 22 -12.72 -1.22 -1.74
C ALA A 22 -13.94 -1.06 -2.66
N ALA A 23 -13.81 -0.29 -3.75
CA ALA A 23 -14.88 -0.09 -4.71
C ALA A 23 -15.20 -1.38 -5.50
N ALA A 24 -14.17 -2.12 -5.94
CA ALA A 24 -14.37 -3.40 -6.63
C ALA A 24 -15.03 -4.44 -5.71
N SER A 25 -14.62 -4.49 -4.44
CA SER A 25 -15.20 -5.38 -3.42
C SER A 25 -16.67 -5.04 -3.12
N ALA A 26 -17.07 -3.79 -3.33
CA ALA A 26 -18.47 -3.34 -3.27
C ALA A 26 -19.28 -3.63 -4.55
N GLY A 27 -18.67 -4.29 -5.56
CA GLY A 27 -19.34 -4.73 -6.79
C GLY A 27 -19.27 -3.75 -7.96
N LEU A 28 -18.50 -2.66 -7.86
CA LEU A 28 -18.34 -1.72 -8.96
C LEU A 28 -17.38 -2.26 -10.03
N SER A 29 -17.65 -1.96 -11.30
CA SER A 29 -16.66 -2.07 -12.38
C SER A 29 -15.65 -0.92 -12.24
N VAL A 30 -14.41 -1.26 -11.88
CA VAL A 30 -13.35 -0.30 -11.58
C VAL A 30 -12.19 -0.44 -12.56
N TRP A 31 -11.72 0.68 -13.10
CA TRP A 31 -10.43 0.76 -13.78
C TRP A 31 -9.40 1.36 -12.85
N LEU A 32 -8.32 0.63 -12.57
CA LEU A 32 -7.13 1.14 -11.89
C LEU A 32 -6.05 1.42 -12.93
N ILE A 33 -5.61 2.67 -13.02
CA ILE A 33 -4.71 3.16 -14.06
C ILE A 33 -3.44 3.67 -13.37
N ASP A 34 -2.28 3.19 -13.78
CA ASP A 34 -0.99 3.74 -13.35
C ASP A 34 -0.11 4.03 -14.57
N LYS A 35 0.82 4.97 -14.42
CA LYS A 35 1.83 5.27 -15.43
C LYS A 35 2.88 4.16 -15.51
N LYS A 36 3.15 3.48 -14.40
CA LYS A 36 4.15 2.42 -14.30
C LYS A 36 3.70 1.18 -15.08
N SER A 37 4.65 0.55 -15.75
CA SER A 37 4.42 -0.75 -16.41
C SER A 37 4.17 -1.88 -15.40
N GLU A 38 4.66 -1.73 -14.18
CA GLU A 38 4.49 -2.68 -13.09
C GLU A 38 4.11 -1.92 -11.82
N ILE A 39 3.01 -2.30 -11.17
CA ILE A 39 2.54 -1.67 -9.94
C ILE A 39 3.58 -1.87 -8.84
N GLY A 40 3.95 -0.79 -8.16
CA GLY A 40 4.94 -0.83 -7.08
C GLY A 40 6.41 -0.87 -7.54
N SER A 41 6.69 -1.01 -8.84
CA SER A 41 8.05 -1.16 -9.38
C SER A 41 8.40 -0.08 -10.42
N PRO A 42 9.56 0.59 -10.32
CA PRO A 42 10.47 0.56 -9.18
C PRO A 42 9.85 1.22 -7.94
N VAL A 43 10.37 0.84 -6.77
CA VAL A 43 9.98 1.44 -5.49
C VAL A 43 10.40 2.92 -5.49
N GLN A 44 9.45 3.80 -5.18
CA GLN A 44 9.65 5.26 -5.10
C GLN A 44 9.36 5.80 -3.70
N CYS A 45 9.38 4.94 -2.70
CA CYS A 45 9.14 5.26 -1.30
C CYS A 45 10.31 4.75 -0.47
N GLY A 46 10.62 5.43 0.64
CA GLY A 46 11.55 4.90 1.65
C GLY A 46 11.06 3.63 2.34
N GLY A 47 9.78 3.27 2.16
CA GLY A 47 9.20 1.98 2.54
C GLY A 47 9.14 1.71 4.04
N PHE A 48 9.45 2.69 4.89
CA PHE A 48 9.47 2.49 6.32
C PHE A 48 8.07 2.58 6.91
N LEU A 49 7.56 1.44 7.36
CA LEU A 49 6.39 1.34 8.23
C LEU A 49 6.84 0.73 9.56
N PRO A 50 6.49 1.35 10.71
CA PRO A 50 6.67 0.71 12.02
C PRO A 50 5.93 -0.63 12.10
N GLU A 51 6.29 -1.44 13.09
CA GLU A 51 5.52 -2.61 13.48
C GLU A 51 4.07 -2.22 13.78
N ALA A 52 3.11 -3.10 13.49
CA ALA A 52 1.68 -2.78 13.52
C ALA A 52 1.22 -2.23 14.88
N GLY A 53 1.75 -2.75 15.99
CA GLY A 53 1.48 -2.24 17.34
C GLY A 53 1.94 -0.80 17.55
N GLU A 54 3.13 -0.44 17.07
CA GLU A 54 3.62 0.95 17.12
C GLU A 54 2.81 1.87 16.19
N LEU A 55 2.51 1.39 14.98
CA LEU A 55 1.69 2.14 14.03
C LEU A 55 0.29 2.43 14.59
N GLN A 56 -0.32 1.48 15.30
CA GLN A 56 -1.63 1.64 15.94
C GLN A 56 -1.60 2.68 17.06
N LYS A 57 -0.51 2.76 17.83
CA LYS A 57 -0.32 3.80 18.86
C LYS A 57 -0.21 5.19 18.23
N MET A 58 0.54 5.31 17.13
CA MET A 58 0.70 6.57 16.39
C MET A 58 -0.59 7.03 15.71
N LEU A 59 -1.37 6.08 15.18
CA LEU A 59 -2.61 6.33 14.45
C LEU A 59 -3.81 5.76 15.21
N ALA A 60 -4.02 6.23 16.44
CA ALA A 60 -4.99 5.66 17.39
C ALA A 60 -6.43 5.54 16.84
N SER A 61 -6.83 6.41 15.91
CA SER A 61 -8.17 6.39 15.30
C SER A 61 -8.26 5.55 14.03
N ALA A 62 -7.15 5.07 13.49
CA ALA A 62 -7.12 4.29 12.26
C ALA A 62 -7.36 2.80 12.56
N ARG A 63 -8.11 2.14 11.68
CA ARG A 63 -8.15 0.68 11.61
C ARG A 63 -7.03 0.21 10.69
N LEU A 64 -6.07 -0.53 11.24
CA LEU A 64 -5.01 -1.12 10.44
C LEU A 64 -5.56 -2.35 9.68
N PRO A 65 -5.24 -2.50 8.39
CA PRO A 65 -5.57 -3.71 7.66
C PRO A 65 -4.81 -4.91 8.23
N GLN A 66 -5.47 -6.08 8.25
CA GLN A 66 -4.89 -7.32 8.81
C GLN A 66 -3.57 -7.71 8.13
N THR A 67 -3.39 -7.33 6.87
CA THR A 67 -2.16 -7.57 6.10
C THR A 67 -0.92 -6.85 6.65
N LEU A 68 -1.09 -5.79 7.45
CA LEU A 68 0.02 -5.15 8.17
C LEU A 68 0.39 -5.87 9.46
N VAL A 69 -0.54 -6.66 10.02
CA VAL A 69 -0.28 -7.50 11.21
C VAL A 69 0.31 -8.84 10.77
N ASP A 70 -0.30 -9.46 9.77
CA ASP A 70 0.08 -10.77 9.26
C ASP A 70 0.60 -10.66 7.82
N ILE A 71 1.86 -10.21 7.68
CA ILE A 71 2.53 -10.09 6.38
C ILE A 71 2.77 -11.50 5.80
N PRO A 72 2.24 -11.83 4.62
CA PRO A 72 2.45 -13.16 4.03
C PRO A 72 3.92 -13.43 3.67
N GLU A 73 4.43 -14.62 4.00
CA GLU A 73 5.84 -15.00 3.72
C GLU A 73 6.24 -14.83 2.25
N ARG A 74 5.30 -15.08 1.32
CA ARG A 74 5.56 -14.96 -0.13
C ARG A 74 5.97 -13.55 -0.58
N ILE A 75 5.69 -12.51 0.21
CA ILE A 75 6.04 -11.11 -0.10
C ILE A 75 7.17 -10.56 0.78
N ILE A 76 7.82 -11.41 1.59
CA ILE A 76 8.95 -11.03 2.43
C ILE A 76 10.24 -11.38 1.69
N LEU A 77 10.94 -10.36 1.20
CA LEU A 77 12.23 -10.53 0.53
C LEU A 77 13.35 -10.87 1.53
N CYS A 78 13.35 -10.22 2.70
CA CYS A 78 14.37 -10.37 3.72
C CYS A 78 13.81 -9.99 5.09
N ARG A 79 14.25 -10.68 6.15
CA ARG A 79 13.96 -10.34 7.55
C ARG A 79 15.21 -9.74 8.17
N THR A 80 15.09 -8.55 8.74
CA THR A 80 16.18 -7.83 9.41
C THR A 80 15.90 -7.74 10.90
N SER A 81 16.95 -7.86 11.73
CA SER A 81 16.86 -7.72 13.19
C SER A 81 17.38 -6.39 13.72
N LEU A 82 18.04 -5.60 12.85
CA LEU A 82 18.62 -4.32 13.18
C LEU A 82 18.40 -3.35 12.03
N GLN A 83 17.86 -2.18 12.37
CA GLN A 83 17.79 -1.03 11.47
C GLN A 83 18.52 0.15 12.13
N ARG A 84 19.48 0.75 11.40
CA ARG A 84 20.10 2.00 11.82
C ARG A 84 19.41 3.16 11.12
N ILE A 85 19.01 4.15 11.90
CA ILE A 85 18.41 5.39 11.41
C ILE A 85 19.47 6.47 11.56
N TYR A 86 19.80 7.12 10.44
CA TYR A 86 20.75 8.23 10.41
C TYR A 86 19.98 9.51 10.20
N SER A 87 20.30 10.53 11.01
CA SER A 87 19.70 11.85 10.84
C SER A 87 20.27 12.50 9.56
N PRO A 88 19.53 13.39 8.88
CA PRO A 88 20.08 14.15 7.75
C PRO A 88 21.34 14.96 8.12
N SER A 89 21.54 15.25 9.41
CA SER A 89 22.69 15.98 9.96
C SER A 89 23.91 15.11 10.30
N GLY A 90 23.83 13.79 10.15
CA GLY A 90 24.81 12.85 10.68
C GLY A 90 24.44 12.44 12.10
#